data_AF-A0A6I3SST0-F1
#
_entry.id   AF-A0A6I3SST0-F1
#
_cell.length_a   1.000
_cell.length_b   1.000
_cell.length_c   1.000
_cell.angle_alpha   90.00
_cell.angle_beta   90.00
_cell.angle_gamma   90.00
#
_symmetry.space_group_name_H-M   'P 1'
#
loop_
_entity.id
_entity.type
_entity.pdbx_description
1 polymer ?
#
loop_
_entity_poly.entity_id
_entity_poly.type
_entity_poly.pdbx_seq_one_letter_code
_entity_poly.pdbx_strand_id
1 'polypeptide(L)' 'MLVPVLAASAASIALAGSVTYTYDTLGRLSKATYSNGVVITYAYDAAGNRTVVTVTGAPS' A
#
# COMPACT_ATOMS: atom_id res chain seq x y z
N MET A 1 -11.78 -31.71 5.84
CA MET A 1 -11.64 -30.84 4.65
C MET A 1 -12.42 -29.57 4.91
N LEU A 2 -11.74 -28.41 4.94
CA LEU A 2 -12.29 -27.14 5.40
C LEU A 2 -13.03 -26.40 4.26
N VAL A 3 -14.11 -25.72 4.64
CA VAL A 3 -15.19 -25.10 3.86
C VAL A 3 -14.71 -24.03 2.85
N PRO A 4 -15.24 -23.93 1.62
CA PRO A 4 -14.90 -22.86 0.70
C PRO A 4 -15.64 -21.57 1.08
N VAL A 5 -14.91 -20.46 1.25
CA VAL A 5 -15.52 -19.13 1.33
C VAL A 5 -15.86 -18.69 -0.09
N LEU A 6 -17.16 -18.55 -0.36
CA LEU A 6 -17.68 -17.96 -1.58
C LEU A 6 -17.40 -16.45 -1.51
N ALA A 7 -16.32 -15.99 -2.13
CA ALA A 7 -16.09 -14.58 -2.34
C ALA A 7 -17.10 -14.09 -3.40
N ALA A 8 -18.26 -13.62 -2.95
CA ALA A 8 -19.20 -12.90 -3.79
C ALA A 8 -18.48 -11.65 -4.33
N SER A 9 -18.06 -11.70 -5.59
CA SER A 9 -17.50 -10.56 -6.29
C SER A 9 -18.64 -9.63 -6.69
N ALA A 10 -19.07 -8.79 -5.75
CA ALA A 10 -19.73 -7.55 -6.13
C ALA A 10 -18.69 -6.73 -6.89
N ALA A 11 -18.92 -6.49 -8.18
CA ALA A 11 -18.17 -5.51 -8.94
C ALA A 11 -18.49 -4.14 -8.32
N SER A 12 -17.73 -3.76 -7.29
CA SER A 12 -17.72 -2.42 -6.75
C SER A 12 -17.27 -1.52 -7.88
N ILE A 13 -18.15 -0.66 -8.39
CA ILE A 13 -17.73 0.50 -9.17
C ILE A 13 -17.14 1.50 -8.15
N ALA A 14 -16.05 1.11 -7.50
CA ALA A 14 -15.35 1.92 -6.53
C ALA A 14 -14.54 2.96 -7.31
N LEU A 15 -15.17 4.10 -7.64
CA LEU A 15 -14.44 5.34 -7.91
C LEU A 15 -13.89 5.95 -6.59
N ALA A 16 -13.58 5.11 -5.61
CA ALA A 16 -12.88 5.48 -4.41
C ALA A 16 -11.51 4.82 -4.53
N GLY A 17 -10.52 5.59 -4.97
CA GLY A 17 -9.15 5.10 -4.97
C GLY A 17 -8.77 4.71 -3.55
N SER A 18 -8.46 3.43 -3.30
CA SER A 18 -7.94 2.98 -2.02
C SER A 18 -6.45 3.27 -1.91
N VAL A 19 -5.99 3.49 -0.68
CA VAL A 19 -4.55 3.57 -0.34
C VAL A 19 -4.28 2.66 0.84
N THR A 20 -3.28 1.79 0.70
CA THR A 20 -2.81 0.88 1.75
C THR A 20 -1.49 1.39 2.31
N TYR A 21 -1.43 1.60 3.61
CA TYR A 21 -0.23 2.03 4.32
C TYR A 21 0.40 0.84 5.08
N THR A 22 1.71 0.66 4.93
CA THR A 22 2.50 -0.31 5.68
C THR A 22 3.46 0.44 6.59
N TYR A 23 3.52 0.02 7.85
CA TYR A 23 4.38 0.62 8.86
C TYR A 23 5.51 -0.33 9.23
N ASP A 24 6.67 0.21 9.61
CA ASP A 24 7.75 -0.55 10.21
C ASP A 24 7.48 -0.86 11.68
N THR A 25 8.39 -1.59 12.33
CA THR A 25 8.28 -1.96 13.75
C THR A 25 8.34 -0.77 14.70
N LEU A 26 8.77 0.40 14.23
CA LEU A 26 8.79 1.65 14.97
C LEU A 26 7.55 2.52 14.69
N GLY A 27 6.58 2.00 13.94
CA GLY A 27 5.33 2.70 13.60
C GLY A 27 5.50 3.78 12.53
N ARG A 28 6.61 3.80 11.80
CA ARG A 28 6.86 4.79 10.73
C ARG A 28 6.37 4.25 9.39
N LEU A 29 5.87 5.13 8.54
CA LEU A 29 5.31 4.75 7.25
C LEU A 29 6.42 4.24 6.30
N SER A 30 6.44 2.94 6.02
CA SER A 30 7.43 2.33 5.12
C SER A 30 6.94 2.22 3.67
N LYS A 31 5.62 2.08 3.45
CA LYS A 31 5.07 1.95 2.10
C LYS A 31 3.65 2.47 2.00
N ALA A 32 3.33 3.16 0.90
CA ALA A 32 1.98 3.55 0.51
C ALA A 32 1.67 2.97 -0.87
N THR A 33 0.66 2.11 -0.96
CA THR A 33 0.19 1.52 -2.23
C THR A 33 -1.15 2.14 -2.58
N TYR A 34 -1.20 2.84 -3.71
CA TYR A 34 -2.41 3.44 -4.24
C TYR A 34 -3.05 2.49 -5.25
N SER A 35 -4.38 2.46 -5.24
CA SER A 35 -5.22 1.70 -6.18
C SER A 35 -5.03 2.07 -7.65
N ASN A 36 -4.47 3.25 -7.94
CA ASN A 36 -4.09 3.65 -9.30
C ASN A 36 -2.75 3.05 -9.75
N GLY A 37 -2.18 2.10 -8.99
CA GLY A 37 -0.92 1.43 -9.31
C GLY A 37 0.33 2.19 -8.86
N VAL A 38 0.20 3.39 -8.29
CA VAL A 38 1.31 4.12 -7.71
C VAL A 38 1.70 3.48 -6.37
N VAL A 39 2.98 3.21 -6.18
CA VAL A 39 3.57 2.70 -4.95
C VAL A 39 4.66 3.65 -4.51
N ILE A 40 4.60 4.11 -3.26
CA ILE A 40 5.62 4.94 -2.65
C ILE A 40 6.27 4.13 -1.54
N THR A 41 7.59 3.97 -1.58
CA THR A 41 8.37 3.30 -0.54
C THR A 41 9.29 4.31 0.14
N TYR A 42 9.38 4.21 1.46
CA TYR A 42 10.19 5.05 2.32
C TYR A 42 11.21 4.20 3.07
N ALA A 43 12.46 4.69 3.12
CA ALA A 43 13.47 4.18 4.01
C ALA A 43 13.90 5.27 5.00
N TYR A 44 14.31 4.81 6.18
CA TYR A 44 14.73 5.67 7.27
C TYR A 44 16.09 5.21 7.79
N ASP A 45 16.91 6.15 8.26
CA ASP A 45 18.09 5.84 9.04
C ASP A 45 17.73 5.44 10.49
N ALA A 46 18.76 5.07 11.26
CA ALA A 46 18.63 4.72 12.67
C ALA A 46 18.21 5.92 13.56
N ALA A 47 18.42 7.15 13.09
CA ALA A 47 18.02 8.37 13.81
C ALA A 47 16.57 8.79 13.52
N GLY A 48 15.88 8.13 12.58
CA GLY A 48 14.51 8.46 12.22
C GLY A 48 14.36 9.35 10.99
N ASN A 49 15.44 9.75 10.35
CA ASN A 49 15.38 10.62 9.18
C ASN A 49 15.03 9.80 7.94
N ARG A 50 14.16 10.35 7.09
CA ARG A 50 13.78 9.71 5.83
C ARG A 50 14.91 9.88 4.83
N THR A 51 15.58 8.79 4.47
CA THR A 51 16.74 8.78 3.59
C THR A 51 16.39 8.47 2.14
N VAL A 52 15.30 7.73 1.91
CA VAL A 52 14.89 7.33 0.56
C VAL A 52 13.39 7.53 0.38
N VAL A 53 13.03 8.02 -0.81
CA VAL A 53 11.66 8.04 -1.33
C VAL A 53 11.72 7.44 -2.72
N THR A 54 11.09 6.29 -2.90
CA THR A 54 10.97 5.66 -4.22
C THR A 54 9.51 5.66 -4.62
N VAL A 55 9.17 6.34 -5.71
CA VAL A 55 7.85 6.32 -6.31
C VAL A 55 7.91 5.40 -7.52
N THR A 56 7.10 4.35 -7.54
CA THR A 56 7.00 3.38 -8.63
C THR A 56 5.55 3.28 -9.06
N GLY A 57 5.27 3.65 -10.30
CA GLY A 57 3.94 3.57 -10.90
C GLY A 57 3.87 4.48 -12.11
N ALA A 58 3.39 3.96 -13.23
CA ALA A 58 3.05 4.78 -14.38
C ALA A 58 1.62 5.30 -14.16
N PRO A 59 1.34 6.61 -14.30
CA PRO A 59 -0.02 7.04 -14.48
C PRO A 59 -0.53 6.37 -15.77
N SER A 60 -1.51 5.48 -15.63
CA SER A 60 -2.26 4.93 -16.76
C SER A 60 -3.05 6.03 -17.44
#